data_AF-A0A1B7MY40-F1
#
_entry.id   AF-A0A1B7MY40-F1
#
_cell.length_a   1.000
_cell.length_b   1.000
_cell.length_c   1.000
_cell.angle_alpha   90.00
_cell.angle_beta   90.00
_cell.angle_gamma   90.00
#
_symmetry.space_group_name_H-M   'P 1'
#
loop_
_entity.id
_entity.type
_entity.pdbx_description
1 polymer ?
#
loop_
_entity_poly.entity_id
_entity_poly.type
_entity_poly.pdbx_seq_one_letter_code
_entity_poly.pdbx_strand_id
1 'polypeptide(L)'
;MEEHSGSEARCIRNPPPQVKEAAENPAIGAHTDFGSLSFLHNRLGGLQVMPPGHDEWSFVRPIPGHAICNVGDALALFSGGILQSNIHRVVPPPGAQVEYERWSLVFFTRPGNSGVLHALVDSSPLIAEAVKKQPDRNFETGSTAAAWFARRIKNQRINNRTGPETWAASRGTEHTPTVV
;
A
#
# COMPACT_ATOMS: atom_id res chain seq x y z
N MET A 1 12.52 23.91 3.41
CA MET A 1 11.48 22.86 3.32
C MET A 1 11.38 22.22 4.70
N GLU A 2 10.40 22.63 5.49
CA GLU A 2 10.12 22.10 6.84
C GLU A 2 8.65 21.67 6.93
N GLU A 3 8.09 21.18 5.83
CA GLU A 3 6.70 20.73 5.84
C GLU A 3 6.59 19.37 6.54
N HIS A 4 5.72 19.29 7.54
CA HIS A 4 5.45 18.04 8.23
C HIS A 4 4.77 17.03 7.28
N SER A 5 5.21 15.78 7.35
CA SER A 5 4.64 14.64 6.63
C SER A 5 4.27 13.55 7.64
N GLY A 6 3.17 12.83 7.39
CA GLY A 6 2.79 11.67 8.20
C GLY A 6 3.68 10.43 7.99
N SER A 7 4.89 10.58 7.47
CA SER A 7 5.85 9.49 7.28
C SER A 7 6.13 8.78 8.60
N GLU A 8 6.17 7.46 8.60
CA GLU A 8 6.30 6.66 9.82
C GLU A 8 7.25 5.48 9.63
N ALA A 9 7.95 5.09 10.69
CA ALA A 9 8.66 3.83 10.77
C ALA A 9 7.89 2.86 11.67
N ARG A 10 7.78 1.60 11.26
CA ARG A 10 7.13 0.54 12.05
C ARG A 10 8.03 -0.68 12.15
N CYS A 11 8.31 -1.09 13.39
CA CYS A 11 8.96 -2.35 13.69
C CYS A 11 7.89 -3.36 14.13
N ILE A 12 7.87 -4.53 13.51
CA ILE A 12 6.86 -5.57 13.75
C ILE A 12 7.58 -6.87 14.10
N ARG A 13 7.16 -7.49 15.20
CA ARG A 13 7.59 -8.82 15.63
C ARG A 13 6.41 -9.78 15.52
N ASN A 14 6.56 -10.82 14.69
CA ASN A 14 5.59 -11.90 14.57
C ASN A 14 6.23 -13.21 15.08
N PRO A 15 5.76 -13.78 16.19
CA PRO A 15 6.26 -15.08 16.65
C PRO A 15 5.82 -16.20 15.68
N PRO A 16 6.50 -17.37 15.70
CA PRO A 16 6.05 -18.54 14.97
C PRO A 16 4.60 -18.91 15.31
N PRO A 17 3.80 -19.38 14.35
CA PRO A 17 2.44 -19.84 14.63
C PRO A 17 2.46 -21.06 15.57
N GLN A 18 1.66 -21.04 16.64
CA GLN A 18 1.62 -22.12 17.64
C GLN A 18 0.75 -23.31 17.23
N VAL A 19 -0.16 -23.12 16.27
CA VAL A 19 -1.06 -24.14 15.72
C VAL A 19 -1.00 -24.11 14.20
N LYS A 20 -1.03 -25.29 13.55
CA LYS A 20 -0.90 -25.41 12.09
C LYS A 20 -1.97 -24.63 11.32
N GLU A 21 -3.19 -24.52 11.85
CA GLU A 21 -4.28 -23.75 11.22
C GLU A 21 -4.02 -22.24 11.22
N ALA A 22 -3.20 -21.72 12.14
CA ALA A 22 -2.75 -20.33 12.10
C ALA A 22 -1.74 -20.08 10.96
N ALA A 23 -1.20 -21.13 10.34
CA ALA A 23 -0.32 -21.01 9.18
C ALA A 23 -1.08 -20.62 7.89
N GLU A 24 -2.41 -20.77 7.88
CA GLU A 24 -3.25 -20.53 6.69
C GLU A 24 -3.83 -19.10 6.64
N ASN A 25 -3.84 -18.40 7.78
CA ASN A 25 -4.37 -17.05 7.88
C ASN A 25 -3.28 -15.99 7.63
N PRO A 26 -3.54 -14.96 6.79
CA PRO A 26 -2.60 -13.85 6.63
C PRO A 26 -2.37 -13.12 7.97
N ALA A 27 -1.10 -12.99 8.37
CA ALA A 27 -0.69 -12.16 9.49
C ALA A 27 -1.01 -10.67 9.25
N ILE A 28 -0.99 -10.25 7.99
CA ILE A 28 -1.53 -8.97 7.54
C ILE A 28 -2.37 -9.25 6.29
N GLY A 29 -3.65 -8.90 6.32
CA GLY A 29 -4.58 -9.08 5.20
C GLY A 29 -4.19 -8.30 3.94
N ALA A 30 -4.84 -8.60 2.82
CA ALA A 30 -4.59 -7.93 1.54
C ALA A 30 -4.91 -6.42 1.62
N HIS A 31 -3.94 -5.58 1.27
CA HIS A 31 -4.07 -4.12 1.30
C HIS A 31 -3.10 -3.45 0.32
N THR A 32 -3.28 -2.14 0.13
CA THR A 32 -2.29 -1.26 -0.48
C THR A 32 -1.73 -0.29 0.55
N ASP A 33 -0.51 0.19 0.29
CA ASP A 33 0.14 1.13 1.19
C ASP A 33 -0.35 2.56 0.97
N PHE A 34 -0.51 3.25 2.09
CA PHE A 34 -0.92 4.64 2.10
C PHE A 34 0.35 5.47 1.87
N GLY A 35 0.29 6.54 1.09
CA GLY A 35 1.45 7.42 0.87
C GLY A 35 2.19 7.11 -0.42
N SER A 36 3.49 7.42 -0.46
CA SER A 36 4.25 7.50 -1.71
C SER A 36 5.09 6.25 -1.97
N LEU A 37 6.05 5.96 -1.09
CA LEU A 37 6.91 4.78 -1.17
C LEU A 37 6.99 4.11 0.20
N SER A 38 7.09 2.79 0.20
CA SER A 38 7.44 2.02 1.40
C SER A 38 8.75 1.30 1.19
N PHE A 39 9.56 1.24 2.24
CA PHE A 39 10.83 0.53 2.28
C PHE A 39 10.79 -0.51 3.39
N LEU A 40 10.69 -1.77 3.01
CA LEU A 40 10.60 -2.91 3.92
C LEU A 40 11.93 -3.64 4.02
N HIS A 41 12.43 -3.78 5.23
CA HIS A 41 13.54 -4.66 5.59
C HIS A 41 13.02 -5.85 6.40
N ASN A 42 13.23 -7.05 5.86
CA ASN A 42 12.94 -8.31 6.52
C ASN A 42 13.97 -9.37 6.09
N ARG A 43 14.10 -10.43 6.88
CA ARG A 43 14.97 -11.58 6.56
C ARG A 43 14.19 -12.81 6.10
N LEU A 44 13.11 -13.12 6.82
CA LEU A 44 12.21 -14.22 6.46
C LEU A 44 11.21 -13.78 5.40
N GLY A 45 10.73 -14.74 4.60
CA GLY A 45 9.69 -14.53 3.60
C GLY A 45 8.33 -14.16 4.20
N GLY A 46 7.28 -14.47 3.46
CA GLY A 46 5.88 -14.24 3.87
C GLY A 46 5.23 -13.03 3.19
N LEU A 47 6.00 -12.07 2.67
CA LEU A 47 5.41 -11.02 1.81
C LEU A 47 4.97 -11.65 0.49
N GLN A 48 3.71 -11.41 0.12
CA GLN A 48 3.15 -11.73 -1.18
C GLN A 48 2.57 -10.47 -1.82
N VAL A 49 2.74 -10.34 -3.13
CA VAL A 49 2.15 -9.29 -3.96
C VAL A 49 1.25 -9.93 -5.01
N MET A 50 0.18 -9.25 -5.40
CA MET A 50 -0.59 -9.56 -6.60
C MET A 50 -0.06 -8.70 -7.76
N PRO A 51 0.68 -9.27 -8.73
CA PRO A 51 1.19 -8.50 -9.85
C PRO A 51 0.05 -7.96 -10.73
N PRO A 52 0.24 -6.81 -11.41
CA PRO A 52 -0.75 -6.28 -12.34
C PRO A 52 -1.09 -7.28 -13.45
N GLY A 53 -2.37 -7.60 -13.63
CA GLY A 53 -2.86 -8.49 -14.69
C GLY A 53 -2.78 -9.97 -14.35
N HIS A 54 -2.50 -10.29 -13.09
CA HIS A 54 -2.47 -11.64 -12.57
C HIS A 54 -3.50 -11.79 -11.44
N ASP A 55 -4.08 -12.99 -11.34
CA ASP A 55 -5.00 -13.38 -10.27
C ASP A 55 -4.32 -14.23 -9.18
N GLU A 56 -3.00 -14.40 -9.29
CA GLU A 56 -2.20 -15.24 -8.40
C GLU A 56 -1.18 -14.46 -7.58
N TRP A 57 -1.11 -14.80 -6.29
CA TRP A 57 -0.16 -14.23 -5.35
C TRP A 57 1.27 -14.72 -5.61
N SER A 58 2.21 -13.78 -5.71
CA SER A 58 3.64 -14.05 -5.88
C SER A 58 4.43 -13.70 -4.63
N PHE A 59 5.27 -14.61 -4.15
CA PHE A 59 6.19 -14.32 -3.04
C PHE A 59 7.30 -13.35 -3.46
N VAL A 60 7.58 -12.38 -2.60
CA VAL A 60 8.75 -11.51 -2.75
C VAL A 60 9.88 -12.05 -1.88
N ARG A 61 10.96 -12.50 -2.52
CA ARG A 61 12.14 -13.02 -1.84
C ARG A 61 12.93 -11.86 -1.20
N PRO A 62 13.14 -11.86 0.12
CA PRO A 62 14.05 -10.90 0.75
C PRO A 62 15.49 -11.15 0.29
N ILE A 63 16.21 -10.09 -0.07
CA ILE A 63 17.62 -10.16 -0.46
C ILE A 63 18.45 -9.49 0.63
N PRO A 64 19.45 -10.18 1.23
CA PRO A 64 20.32 -9.58 2.24
C PRO A 64 20.94 -8.26 1.77
N GLY A 65 20.96 -7.25 2.65
CA GLY A 65 21.49 -5.91 2.34
C GLY A 65 20.55 -5.01 1.51
N HIS A 66 19.36 -5.50 1.13
CA HIS A 66 18.42 -4.75 0.30
C HIS A 66 17.12 -4.46 1.06
N ALA A 67 16.45 -3.38 0.68
CA ALA A 67 15.06 -3.12 1.02
C ALA A 67 14.17 -3.60 -0.12
N ILE A 68 12.99 -4.12 0.23
CA ILE A 68 11.88 -4.23 -0.72
C ILE A 68 11.24 -2.85 -0.80
N CYS A 69 11.07 -2.32 -2.01
CA CYS A 69 10.43 -1.02 -2.24
C CYS A 69 9.11 -1.21 -2.99
N ASN A 70 8.05 -0.53 -2.55
CA ASN A 70 6.78 -0.51 -3.26
C ASN A 70 6.21 0.90 -3.34
N VAL A 71 5.43 1.14 -4.40
CA VAL A 71 4.64 2.34 -4.61
C VAL A 71 3.39 2.28 -3.75
N GLY A 72 3.05 3.39 -3.10
CA GLY A 72 1.79 3.58 -2.40
C GLY A 72 0.78 4.41 -3.19
N ASP A 73 -0.43 4.48 -2.68
CA ASP A 73 -1.58 5.09 -3.35
C ASP A 73 -1.37 6.56 -3.74
N ALA A 74 -0.69 7.35 -2.90
CA ALA A 74 -0.48 8.77 -3.17
C ALA A 74 0.46 8.98 -4.36
N LEU A 75 1.51 8.17 -4.49
CA LEU A 75 2.41 8.26 -5.66
C LEU A 75 1.75 7.69 -6.91
N ALA A 76 0.95 6.62 -6.80
CA ALA A 76 0.13 6.14 -7.90
C ALA A 76 -0.81 7.24 -8.42
N LEU A 77 -1.45 7.98 -7.51
CA LEU A 77 -2.30 9.13 -7.83
C LEU A 77 -1.52 10.28 -8.46
N PHE A 78 -0.42 10.72 -7.84
CA PHE A 78 0.44 11.77 -8.38
C PHE A 78 0.92 11.47 -9.80
N SER A 79 1.21 10.20 -10.09
CA SER A 79 1.67 9.75 -11.41
C SER A 79 0.57 9.65 -12.48
N GLY A 80 -0.69 9.98 -12.16
CA GLY A 80 -1.81 9.79 -13.10
C GLY A 80 -2.05 8.31 -13.45
N GLY A 81 -1.72 7.41 -12.53
CA GLY A 81 -1.87 5.96 -12.71
C GLY A 81 -0.76 5.28 -13.53
N ILE A 82 0.31 5.99 -13.91
CA ILE A 82 1.49 5.38 -14.57
C ILE A 82 2.17 4.40 -13.62
N LEU A 83 2.35 4.80 -12.36
CA LEU A 83 2.86 3.94 -11.29
C LEU A 83 1.68 3.27 -10.57
N GLN A 84 1.83 2.00 -10.25
CA GLN A 84 0.76 1.20 -9.64
C GLN A 84 1.07 0.86 -8.19
N SER A 85 0.08 1.09 -7.32
CA SER A 85 0.08 0.67 -5.93
C SER A 85 -0.50 -0.75 -5.87
N ASN A 86 0.38 -1.75 -5.78
CA ASN A 86 -0.03 -3.15 -5.88
C ASN A 86 -0.55 -3.68 -4.54
N ILE A 87 -1.62 -4.48 -4.61
CA ILE A 87 -2.15 -5.17 -3.44
C ILE A 87 -1.11 -6.19 -2.97
N HIS A 88 -0.84 -6.18 -1.68
CA HIS A 88 0.07 -7.11 -1.04
C HIS A 88 -0.50 -7.59 0.30
N ARG A 89 0.02 -8.72 0.78
CA ARG A 89 -0.35 -9.32 2.06
C ARG A 89 0.88 -9.95 2.71
N VAL A 90 0.80 -10.21 4.01
CA VAL A 90 1.82 -10.98 4.72
C VAL A 90 1.20 -12.27 5.23
N VAL A 91 1.69 -13.39 4.72
CA VAL A 91 1.37 -14.73 5.20
C VAL A 91 2.54 -15.28 6.04
N PRO A 92 2.35 -16.38 6.77
CA PRO A 92 3.43 -17.07 7.45
C PRO A 92 4.61 -17.39 6.50
N PRO A 93 5.87 -17.29 6.94
CA PRO A 93 7.02 -17.57 6.09
C PRO A 93 6.98 -18.99 5.49
N PRO A 94 7.41 -19.18 4.23
CA PRO A 94 7.29 -20.48 3.56
C PRO A 94 8.31 -21.51 4.07
N GLY A 95 7.91 -22.79 4.06
CA GLY A 95 8.78 -23.93 4.38
C GLY A 95 9.34 -23.86 5.80
N ALA A 96 10.59 -24.27 5.98
CA ALA A 96 11.25 -24.29 7.30
C ALA A 96 11.39 -22.90 7.95
N GLN A 97 11.17 -21.81 7.21
CA GLN A 97 11.22 -20.46 7.78
C GLN A 97 10.09 -20.20 8.78
N VAL A 98 8.98 -20.96 8.71
CA VAL A 98 7.81 -20.78 9.58
C VAL A 98 8.12 -20.97 11.07
N GLU A 99 9.16 -21.76 11.37
CA GLU A 99 9.60 -22.07 12.73
C GLU A 99 10.36 -20.91 13.40
N TYR A 100 10.70 -19.86 12.66
CA TYR A 100 11.50 -18.73 13.15
C TYR A 100 10.66 -17.48 13.37
N GLU A 101 11.04 -16.71 14.39
CA GLU A 101 10.43 -15.40 14.65
C GLU A 101 10.72 -14.43 13.49
N ARG A 102 9.66 -13.81 12.96
CA ARG A 102 9.77 -12.84 11.87
C ARG A 102 9.79 -11.42 12.42
N TRP A 103 10.91 -10.74 12.21
CA TRP A 103 11.03 -9.29 12.37
C TRP A 103 10.97 -8.58 11.02
N SER A 104 10.27 -7.45 11.01
CA SER A 104 10.31 -6.51 9.89
C SER A 104 10.35 -5.06 10.36
N LEU A 105 11.15 -4.25 9.68
CA LEU A 105 11.16 -2.80 9.78
C LEU A 105 10.66 -2.24 8.46
N VAL A 106 9.63 -1.41 8.50
CA VAL A 106 9.13 -0.69 7.32
C VAL A 106 9.18 0.81 7.57
N PHE A 107 9.64 1.56 6.58
CA PHE A 107 9.57 3.01 6.56
C PHE A 107 8.62 3.45 5.44
N PHE A 108 7.54 4.14 5.81
CA PHE A 108 6.54 4.67 4.90
C PHE A 108 6.81 6.15 4.65
N THR A 109 6.98 6.54 3.41
CA THR A 109 7.04 7.95 3.01
C THR A 109 5.64 8.44 2.66
N ARG A 110 5.33 9.67 3.04
CA ARG A 110 4.07 10.34 2.72
C ARG A 110 4.33 11.74 2.17
N PRO A 111 3.42 12.28 1.34
CA PRO A 111 3.49 13.67 0.92
C PRO A 111 3.41 14.63 2.12
N GLY A 112 3.84 15.88 1.90
CA GLY A 112 3.63 16.96 2.85
C GLY A 112 2.15 17.14 3.17
N ASN A 113 1.84 17.39 4.44
CA ASN A 113 0.48 17.36 4.97
C ASN A 113 -0.48 18.35 4.28
N SER A 114 0.02 19.49 3.81
CA SER A 114 -0.77 20.55 3.18
C SER A 114 -0.96 20.34 1.68
N GLY A 115 -0.11 19.52 1.04
CA GLY A 115 -0.19 19.21 -0.38
C GLY A 115 -1.54 18.59 -0.75
N VAL A 116 -2.21 19.16 -1.75
CA VAL A 116 -3.44 18.60 -2.32
C VAL A 116 -3.10 17.35 -3.11
N LEU A 117 -3.78 16.23 -2.85
CA LEU A 117 -3.59 15.00 -3.61
C LEU A 117 -4.37 15.08 -4.93
N HIS A 118 -3.64 15.29 -6.02
CA HIS A 118 -4.13 15.29 -7.40
C HIS A 118 -3.04 14.80 -8.36
N ALA A 119 -3.39 14.31 -9.56
CA ALA A 119 -2.36 13.95 -10.54
C ALA A 119 -1.53 15.19 -10.93
N LEU A 120 -0.21 15.04 -11.00
CA LEU A 120 0.71 16.15 -11.27
C LEU A 120 0.79 16.48 -12.77
N VAL A 121 -0.36 16.70 -13.40
CA VAL A 121 -0.51 16.93 -14.85
C VAL A 121 0.24 18.17 -15.33
N ASP A 122 0.31 19.21 -14.49
CA ASP A 122 1.03 20.45 -14.78
C ASP A 122 2.55 20.29 -14.68
N SER A 123 3.01 19.25 -13.99
CA SER A 123 4.44 18.98 -13.77
C SER A 123 5.03 18.02 -14.80
N SER A 124 4.21 17.30 -15.57
CA SER A 124 4.70 16.32 -16.55
C SER A 124 3.70 16.07 -17.68
N PRO A 125 4.10 16.26 -18.97
CA PRO A 125 3.24 15.94 -20.10
C PRO A 125 2.92 14.44 -20.18
N LEU A 126 3.79 13.57 -19.67
CA LEU A 126 3.52 12.13 -19.59
C LEU A 126 2.36 11.83 -18.65
N ILE A 127 2.31 12.53 -17.50
CA ILE A 127 1.21 12.39 -16.53
C ILE A 127 -0.09 12.95 -17.13
N ALA A 128 -0.03 14.11 -17.77
CA ALA A 128 -1.19 14.70 -18.45
C ALA A 128 -1.78 13.75 -19.51
N GLU A 129 -0.93 13.11 -20.32
CA GLU A 129 -1.36 12.15 -21.33
C GLU A 129 -1.92 10.86 -20.70
N ALA A 130 -1.31 10.36 -19.63
CA ALA A 130 -1.80 9.17 -18.92
C ALA A 130 -3.20 9.38 -18.33
N VAL A 131 -3.46 10.57 -17.77
CA VAL A 131 -4.79 10.94 -17.26
C VAL A 131 -5.81 11.03 -18.39
N LYS A 132 -5.47 11.67 -19.52
CA LYS A 132 -6.36 11.77 -20.69
C LYS A 132 -6.81 10.41 -21.24
N LYS A 133 -5.92 9.40 -21.19
CA LYS A 133 -6.22 8.03 -21.62
C LYS A 133 -7.17 7.28 -20.69
N GLN A 134 -7.46 7.82 -19.50
CA GLN A 134 -8.27 7.18 -18.47
C GLN A 134 -9.40 8.12 -18.01
N PRO A 135 -10.31 8.55 -18.91
CA PRO A 135 -11.33 9.57 -18.62
C PRO A 135 -12.31 9.15 -17.51
N ASP A 136 -12.49 7.84 -17.31
CA ASP A 136 -13.39 7.29 -16.29
C ASP A 136 -12.77 7.25 -14.88
N ARG A 137 -11.47 7.54 -14.74
CA ARG A 137 -10.76 7.54 -13.46
C ARG A 137 -10.67 8.94 -12.90
N ASN A 138 -11.04 9.08 -11.62
CA ASN A 138 -10.84 10.33 -10.90
C ASN A 138 -9.46 10.35 -10.21
N PHE A 139 -8.59 11.25 -10.67
CA PHE A 139 -7.29 11.52 -10.03
C PHE A 139 -7.30 12.77 -9.15
N GLU A 140 -8.44 13.45 -9.00
CA GLU A 140 -8.63 14.64 -8.19
C GLU A 140 -9.32 14.29 -6.88
N THR A 141 -8.58 14.33 -5.76
CA THR A 141 -9.19 14.01 -4.45
C THR A 141 -9.94 15.18 -3.82
N GLY A 142 -9.64 16.41 -4.26
CA GLY A 142 -10.15 17.64 -3.61
C GLY A 142 -9.72 17.81 -2.15
N SER A 143 -8.71 17.06 -1.69
CA SER A 143 -8.31 17.02 -0.29
C SER A 143 -6.78 17.07 -0.12
N THR A 144 -6.33 17.63 1.00
CA THR A 144 -4.92 17.58 1.37
C THR A 144 -4.49 16.17 1.75
N ALA A 145 -3.19 15.88 1.67
CA ALA A 145 -2.64 14.59 2.05
C ALA A 145 -2.98 14.21 3.50
N ALA A 146 -2.97 15.17 4.42
CA ALA A 146 -3.36 14.95 5.81
C ALA A 146 -4.84 14.59 5.96
N ALA A 147 -5.73 15.32 5.28
CA ALA A 147 -7.17 15.05 5.34
C ALA A 147 -7.52 13.70 4.72
N TRP A 148 -6.90 13.37 3.59
CA TRP A 148 -7.03 12.09 2.91
C TRP A 148 -6.56 10.92 3.81
N PHE A 149 -5.40 11.05 4.44
CA PHE A 149 -4.85 10.05 5.34
C PHE A 149 -5.74 9.85 6.58
N ALA A 150 -6.15 10.94 7.24
CA ALA A 150 -7.02 10.89 8.42
C ALA A 150 -8.35 10.20 8.10
N ARG A 151 -8.95 10.49 6.94
CA ARG A 151 -10.17 9.82 6.47
C ARG A 151 -9.96 8.31 6.30
N ARG A 152 -8.87 7.91 5.64
CA ARG A 152 -8.54 6.48 5.41
C ARG A 152 -8.34 5.73 6.73
N ILE A 153 -7.56 6.28 7.66
CA ILE A 153 -7.34 5.68 8.99
C ILE A 153 -8.64 5.57 9.78
N LYS A 154 -9.48 6.61 9.77
CA LYS A 154 -10.79 6.60 10.45
C LYS A 154 -11.65 5.44 9.93
N ASN A 155 -11.71 5.25 8.62
CA ASN A 155 -12.59 4.28 7.99
C ASN A 155 -12.00 2.85 7.92
N GLN A 156 -10.72 2.66 8.24
CA GLN A 156 -10.17 1.30 8.45
C GLN A 156 -10.85 0.57 9.61
N ARG A 157 -11.33 1.30 10.63
CA ARG A 157 -12.09 0.71 11.73
C ARG A 157 -13.46 0.26 11.23
N ILE A 158 -13.74 -1.05 11.34
CA ILE A 158 -14.97 -1.66 10.81
C ILE A 158 -16.23 -0.94 11.33
N ASN A 159 -16.27 -0.58 12.61
CA ASN A 159 -17.41 0.11 13.23
C ASN A 159 -17.71 1.49 12.61
N ASN A 160 -16.76 2.09 11.88
CA ASN A 160 -16.95 3.37 11.21
C ASN A 160 -17.45 3.22 9.76
N ARG A 161 -17.60 1.99 9.27
CA ARG A 161 -18.10 1.68 7.91
C ARG A 161 -19.63 1.51 7.96
N THR A 162 -20.34 2.62 8.04
CA THR A 162 -21.81 2.67 8.17
C THR A 162 -22.58 2.60 6.84
N GLY A 163 -21.89 2.51 5.70
CA GLY A 163 -22.51 2.40 4.37
C GLY A 163 -21.51 2.29 3.22
N PRO A 164 -21.97 2.22 1.95
CA PRO A 164 -21.11 2.05 0.78
C PRO A 164 -20.06 3.16 0.62
N GLU A 165 -20.42 4.40 0.95
CA GLU A 165 -19.51 5.56 0.85
C GLU A 165 -18.37 5.50 1.87
N THR A 166 -18.68 5.17 3.13
CA THR A 166 -17.66 5.04 4.20
C THR A 166 -16.80 3.79 4.01
N TRP A 167 -17.36 2.74 3.40
CA TRP A 167 -16.60 1.58 2.95
C TRP A 167 -15.63 1.93 1.82
N ALA A 168 -16.08 2.58 0.75
CA ALA A 168 -15.22 3.03 -0.35
C ALA A 168 -14.13 3.99 0.14
N ALA A 169 -14.48 4.91 1.04
CA ALA A 169 -13.54 5.84 1.66
C ALA A 169 -12.54 5.17 2.63
N SER A 170 -12.75 3.91 3.02
CA SER A 170 -11.77 3.12 3.80
C SER A 170 -10.66 2.52 2.94
N ARG A 171 -10.85 2.55 1.63
CA ARG A 171 -10.06 1.80 0.66
C ARG A 171 -9.24 2.74 -0.20
N GLY A 172 -8.20 2.17 -0.78
CA GLY A 172 -7.31 2.78 -1.73
C GLY A 172 -7.53 2.25 -3.11
N THR A 173 -6.43 1.88 -3.75
CA THR A 173 -6.46 1.32 -5.09
C THR A 173 -6.89 -0.16 -5.10
N GLU A 174 -7.21 -0.76 -3.95
CA GLU A 174 -7.59 -2.16 -3.85
C GLU A 174 -8.93 -2.54 -4.53
N HIS A 175 -9.69 -1.56 -5.05
CA HIS A 175 -10.99 -1.76 -5.72
C HIS A 175 -10.97 -1.45 -7.21
N THR A 176 -9.79 -1.22 -7.79
CA THR A 176 -9.67 -1.02 -9.22
C THR A 176 -8.98 -2.25 -9.83
N PRO A 177 -9.71 -3.38 -10.01
CA PRO A 177 -9.18 -4.57 -10.69
C PRO A 177 -9.04 -4.37 -12.20
N THR A 178 -9.27 -3.16 -12.73
CA THR A 178 -9.03 -2.85 -14.15
C THR A 178 -7.53 -2.69 -14.39
N VAL A 179 -6.84 -3.82 -14.32
CA VAL A 179 -5.86 -4.18 -15.32
C VAL A 179 -6.66 -4.70 -16.52
N VAL A 180 -7.14 -3.75 -17.32
CA VAL A 180 -7.19 -3.81 -18.78
C VAL A 180 -6.88 -2.40 -19.27
#